data_AF-A0A832F316-F1
#
_entry.id   AF-A0A832F316-F1
#
_cell.length_a   1.000
_cell.length_b   1.000
_cell.length_c   1.000
_cell.angle_alpha   90.00
_cell.angle_beta   90.00
_cell.angle_gamma   90.00
#
_symmetry.space_group_name_H-M   'P 1'
#
loop_
_entity.id
_entity.type
_entity.pdbx_description
1 polymer ?
#
loop_
_entity_poly.entity_id
_entity_poly.type
_entity_poly.pdbx_seq_one_letter_code
_entity_poly.pdbx_strand_id
1 'polypeptide(L)'
;MPFQAEAAAANASYEEALISGIIQQKYNSVTYEPAALLVRLLLSLTKSMRTLSYKSGITTGKELYRITSSGKRYYWYEESIPDLISFLERSLGVPVSYSFLHNGIRIRSHGRNPVYLGANMHTFEAGIIAGFMTAASHQAVNISEQVCSNNNSDYCEFVPSVHGYDESEIEMEKAVSRFAEHVSMMVKTPSTTSAQQKPIPCSYHALLVRPLLNSEYLEAVDNISAYIGSKVAQHLFDDKKPRPSKILDYLSKSAILLNFGAPTIKPSHDHAILNMDFVFSPEASKKEYVELSLAFINGLMSKASRPDVSFEMKSKGSSYLLRMKEKA
;
A
#
# COMPACT_ATOMS: atom_id res chain seq x y z
N MET A 1 -2.07 37.92 22.18
CA MET A 1 -1.20 36.77 22.47
C MET A 1 -1.49 35.67 21.46
N PRO A 2 -0.75 35.56 20.35
CA PRO A 2 -0.98 34.51 19.35
C PRO A 2 0.28 33.69 19.01
N PHE A 3 1.11 33.34 19.98
CA PHE A 3 2.42 32.69 19.74
C PHE A 3 2.64 31.36 20.49
N GLN A 4 1.56 30.67 20.87
CA GLN A 4 1.65 29.36 21.55
C GLN A 4 0.97 28.20 20.81
N ALA A 5 0.20 28.47 19.74
CA ALA A 5 -0.45 27.41 18.95
C ALA A 5 0.42 26.88 17.80
N GLU A 6 1.32 27.69 17.24
CA GLU A 6 2.16 27.28 16.10
C GLU A 6 3.39 26.44 16.49
N ALA A 7 3.81 26.50 17.76
CA ALA A 7 4.97 25.73 18.24
C ALA A 7 4.65 24.25 18.51
N ALA A 8 3.37 23.88 18.66
CA ALA A 8 2.95 22.49 18.91
C ALA A 8 2.95 21.63 17.64
N ALA A 9 2.89 22.25 16.44
CA ALA A 9 2.91 21.55 15.16
C ALA A 9 4.32 21.09 14.73
N ALA A 10 5.37 21.55 15.40
CA ALA A 10 6.76 21.37 14.97
C ALA A 10 7.45 20.08 15.45
N ASN A 11 6.79 19.25 16.27
CA ASN A 11 7.39 18.04 16.86
C ASN A 11 6.58 16.74 16.67
N ALA A 12 5.50 16.76 15.88
CA ALA A 12 4.77 15.53 15.60
C ALA A 12 5.64 14.56 14.80
N SER A 13 5.70 13.30 15.22
CA SER A 13 6.42 12.29 14.43
C SER A 13 5.78 12.17 13.03
N TYR A 14 6.53 11.77 12.02
CA TYR A 14 5.97 11.56 10.67
C TYR A 14 4.77 10.61 10.69
N GLU A 15 4.78 9.60 11.57
CA GLU A 15 3.65 8.68 11.79
C GLU A 15 2.41 9.38 12.33
N GLU A 16 2.59 10.22 13.34
CA GLU A 16 1.52 11.02 13.94
C GLU A 16 0.88 11.96 12.93
N ALA A 17 1.68 12.57 12.04
CA ALA A 17 1.18 13.40 10.96
C ALA A 17 0.32 12.61 9.96
N LEU A 18 0.75 11.39 9.59
CA LEU A 18 -0.02 10.52 8.70
C LEU A 18 -1.34 10.08 9.34
N ILE A 19 -1.30 9.62 10.59
CA ILE A 19 -2.49 9.17 11.34
C ILE A 19 -3.46 10.34 11.53
N SER A 20 -2.96 11.50 11.97
CA SER A 20 -3.77 12.70 12.17
C SER A 20 -4.39 13.19 10.86
N GLY A 21 -3.67 13.10 9.74
CA GLY A 21 -4.21 13.43 8.41
C GLY A 21 -5.41 12.56 8.02
N ILE A 22 -5.38 11.26 8.34
CA ILE A 22 -6.51 10.34 8.14
C ILE A 22 -7.68 10.70 9.07
N ILE A 23 -7.40 10.93 10.36
CA ILE A 23 -8.43 11.29 11.35
C ILE A 23 -9.10 12.64 11.03
N GLN A 24 -8.35 13.61 10.53
CA GLN A 24 -8.90 14.94 10.22
C GLN A 24 -9.49 15.02 8.81
N GLN A 25 -9.39 13.95 8.02
CA GLN A 25 -9.73 13.93 6.59
C GLN A 25 -9.01 15.04 5.81
N LYS A 26 -7.78 15.38 6.21
CA LYS A 26 -6.92 16.39 5.57
C LYS A 26 -5.90 15.73 4.64
N TYR A 27 -6.29 14.69 3.94
CA TYR A 27 -5.44 14.08 2.92
C TYR A 27 -5.71 14.77 1.56
N ASN A 28 -4.68 15.39 1.01
CA ASN A 28 -4.76 16.13 -0.26
C ASN A 28 -4.66 15.20 -1.49
N SER A 29 -4.37 13.91 -1.28
CA SER A 29 -4.16 12.93 -2.34
C SER A 29 -4.69 11.55 -1.95
N VAL A 30 -5.15 10.82 -2.96
CA VAL A 30 -5.67 9.45 -2.83
C VAL A 30 -4.94 8.53 -3.81
N THR A 31 -4.88 7.26 -3.44
CA THR A 31 -4.48 6.14 -4.29
C THR A 31 -5.63 5.12 -4.38
N TYR A 32 -5.38 3.96 -4.98
CA TYR A 32 -6.38 2.95 -5.27
C TYR A 32 -5.94 1.56 -4.81
N GLU A 33 -6.90 0.64 -4.72
CA GLU A 33 -6.70 -0.71 -4.19
C GLU A 33 -5.51 -1.48 -4.81
N PRO A 34 -5.19 -1.43 -6.12
CA PRO A 34 -4.04 -2.15 -6.66
C PRO A 34 -2.69 -1.75 -6.04
N ALA A 35 -2.52 -0.46 -5.69
CA ALA A 35 -1.32 0.02 -5.01
C ALA A 35 -1.21 -0.57 -3.59
N ALA A 36 -2.30 -0.53 -2.82
CA ALA A 36 -2.34 -1.14 -1.48
C ALA A 36 -2.16 -2.66 -1.55
N LEU A 37 -2.76 -3.32 -2.55
CA LEU A 37 -2.68 -4.75 -2.76
C LEU A 37 -1.26 -5.20 -3.10
N LEU A 38 -0.51 -4.43 -3.89
CA LEU A 38 0.91 -4.72 -4.16
C LEU A 38 1.72 -4.72 -2.86
N VAL A 39 1.53 -3.69 -2.03
CA VAL A 39 2.26 -3.56 -0.76
C VAL A 39 1.88 -4.68 0.20
N ARG A 40 0.58 -5.00 0.31
CA ARG A 40 0.09 -6.15 1.09
C ARG A 40 0.68 -7.46 0.61
N LEU A 41 0.75 -7.68 -0.70
CA LEU A 41 1.36 -8.87 -1.29
C LEU A 41 2.84 -8.95 -0.89
N LEU A 42 3.63 -7.90 -1.14
CA LEU A 42 5.06 -7.84 -0.78
C LEU A 42 5.28 -8.12 0.72
N LEU A 43 4.43 -7.57 1.59
CA LEU A 43 4.45 -7.77 3.03
C LEU A 43 3.99 -9.17 3.48
N SER A 44 3.37 -9.96 2.60
CA SER A 44 2.76 -11.24 2.97
C SER A 44 3.54 -12.45 2.47
N LEU A 45 4.41 -12.30 1.46
CA LEU A 45 5.03 -13.44 0.77
C LEU A 45 5.98 -14.28 1.63
N THR A 46 6.56 -13.75 2.71
CA THR A 46 7.40 -14.52 3.63
C THR A 46 6.98 -14.31 5.08
N LYS A 47 7.30 -15.27 5.96
CA LYS A 47 6.99 -15.17 7.39
C LYS A 47 7.62 -13.94 8.05
N SER A 48 8.85 -13.60 7.69
CA SER A 48 9.54 -12.40 8.20
C SER A 48 8.83 -11.12 7.79
N MET A 49 8.37 -11.04 6.53
CA MET A 49 7.61 -9.88 6.05
C MET A 49 6.24 -9.77 6.73
N ARG A 50 5.54 -10.89 6.96
CA ARG A 50 4.28 -10.91 7.72
C ARG A 50 4.49 -10.43 9.16
N THR A 51 5.55 -10.91 9.80
CA THR A 51 5.94 -10.47 11.16
C THR A 51 6.20 -8.97 11.20
N LEU A 52 6.96 -8.46 10.22
CA LEU A 52 7.30 -7.05 10.12
C LEU A 52 6.06 -6.18 9.89
N SER A 53 5.17 -6.62 8.99
CA SER A 53 3.87 -6.01 8.73
C SER A 53 3.00 -5.93 9.99
N TYR A 54 2.84 -7.05 10.71
CA TYR A 54 2.06 -7.11 11.94
C TYR A 54 2.62 -6.19 13.03
N LYS A 55 3.94 -6.23 13.26
CA LYS A 55 4.62 -5.38 14.25
C LYS A 55 4.50 -3.90 13.91
N SER A 56 4.64 -3.53 12.64
CA SER A 56 4.44 -2.15 12.21
C SER A 56 2.99 -1.72 12.44
N GLY A 57 2.02 -2.59 12.14
CA GLY A 57 0.61 -2.36 12.45
C GLY A 57 0.39 -2.12 13.94
N ILE A 58 0.99 -2.93 14.82
CA ILE A 58 0.90 -2.74 16.28
C ILE A 58 1.38 -1.35 16.69
N THR A 59 2.53 -0.91 16.17
CA THR A 59 3.06 0.43 16.47
C THR A 59 2.07 1.52 16.05
N THR A 60 1.56 1.44 14.82
CA THR A 60 0.56 2.38 14.29
C THR A 60 -0.73 2.35 15.11
N GLY A 61 -1.20 1.18 15.55
CA GLY A 61 -2.38 1.03 16.40
C GLY A 61 -2.22 1.67 17.78
N LYS A 62 -1.07 1.48 18.43
CA LYS A 62 -0.75 2.13 19.71
C LYS A 62 -0.71 3.65 19.59
N GLU A 63 -0.10 4.13 18.51
CA GLU A 63 -0.01 5.56 18.23
C GLU A 63 -1.38 6.17 17.93
N LEU A 64 -2.21 5.46 17.16
CA LEU A 64 -3.60 5.84 16.92
C LEU A 64 -4.35 6.03 18.25
N TYR A 65 -4.26 5.05 19.16
CA TYR A 65 -4.91 5.17 20.47
C TYR A 65 -4.43 6.41 21.23
N ARG A 66 -3.11 6.62 21.31
CA ARG A 66 -2.49 7.77 21.98
C ARG A 66 -3.03 9.10 21.44
N ILE A 67 -3.15 9.23 20.12
CA ILE A 67 -3.66 10.43 19.45
C ILE A 67 -5.14 10.63 19.77
N THR A 68 -5.96 9.57 19.68
CA THR A 68 -7.42 9.68 19.88
C THR A 68 -7.80 9.87 21.35
N SER A 69 -6.99 9.34 22.28
CA SER A 69 -7.17 9.51 23.73
C SER A 69 -6.63 10.84 24.25
N SER A 70 -5.84 11.58 23.46
CA SER A 70 -5.28 12.87 23.89
C SER A 70 -6.39 13.89 24.12
N GLY A 71 -6.73 14.12 25.40
CA GLY A 71 -7.82 15.01 25.81
C GLY A 71 -9.18 14.34 25.97
N LYS A 72 -9.27 13.01 25.82
CA LYS A 72 -10.46 12.21 26.15
C LYS A 72 -10.14 11.27 27.30
N ARG A 73 -11.06 11.15 28.27
CA ARG A 73 -10.99 10.09 29.29
C ARG A 73 -12.04 9.04 28.95
N TYR A 74 -11.60 7.89 28.47
CA TYR A 74 -12.46 6.72 28.35
C TYR A 74 -12.61 6.08 29.73
N TYR A 75 -13.84 5.81 30.16
CA TYR A 75 -14.09 5.07 31.41
C TYR A 75 -13.85 3.58 31.21
N TRP A 76 -14.11 3.08 30.00
CA TRP A 76 -13.91 1.70 29.57
C TRP A 76 -13.24 1.68 28.20
N TYR A 77 -12.37 0.70 27.92
CA TYR A 77 -11.66 0.67 26.64
C TYR A 77 -12.62 0.53 25.45
N GLU A 78 -13.79 -0.09 25.65
CA GLU A 78 -14.86 -0.24 24.67
C GLU A 78 -15.35 1.12 24.12
N GLU A 79 -15.30 2.19 24.92
CA GLU A 79 -15.66 3.55 24.49
C GLU A 79 -14.70 4.12 23.44
N SER A 80 -13.48 3.57 23.32
CA SER A 80 -12.49 3.98 22.33
C SER A 80 -12.62 3.26 20.98
N ILE A 81 -13.39 2.16 20.92
CA ILE A 81 -13.57 1.36 19.71
C ILE A 81 -14.12 2.17 18.52
N PRO A 82 -15.11 3.07 18.69
CA PRO A 82 -15.59 3.89 17.57
C PRO A 82 -14.49 4.72 16.88
N ASP A 83 -13.46 5.16 17.63
CA ASP A 83 -12.32 5.90 17.04
C ASP A 83 -11.46 4.98 16.15
N LEU A 84 -11.22 3.73 16.57
CA LEU A 84 -10.56 2.70 15.75
C LEU A 84 -11.37 2.39 14.48
N ILE A 85 -12.68 2.18 14.62
CA ILE A 85 -13.57 1.85 13.49
C ILE A 85 -13.57 3.00 12.48
N SER A 86 -13.76 4.24 12.95
CA SER A 86 -13.71 5.44 12.12
C SER A 86 -12.37 5.58 11.39
N PHE A 87 -11.25 5.28 12.06
CA PHE A 87 -9.93 5.27 11.42
C PHE A 87 -9.84 4.20 10.31
N LEU A 88 -10.30 2.98 10.56
CA LEU A 88 -10.27 1.89 9.57
C LEU A 88 -11.17 2.20 8.37
N GLU A 89 -12.38 2.73 8.59
CA GLU A 89 -13.29 3.12 7.51
C GLU A 89 -12.66 4.18 6.59
N ARG A 90 -12.04 5.20 7.19
CA ARG A 90 -11.35 6.26 6.45
C ARG A 90 -10.11 5.77 5.74
N SER A 91 -9.37 4.86 6.36
CA SER A 91 -8.16 4.28 5.79
C SER A 91 -8.45 3.38 4.59
N LEU A 92 -9.50 2.57 4.69
CA LEU A 92 -9.82 1.52 3.72
C LEU A 92 -10.86 1.99 2.68
N GLY A 93 -11.54 3.11 2.91
CA GLY A 93 -12.61 3.60 2.04
C GLY A 93 -13.84 2.67 2.02
N VAL A 94 -14.02 1.84 3.04
CA VAL A 94 -15.11 0.85 3.13
C VAL A 94 -15.79 0.86 4.50
N PRO A 95 -17.08 0.48 4.58
CA PRO A 95 -17.75 0.32 5.86
C PRO A 95 -17.09 -0.74 6.73
N VAL A 96 -16.99 -0.47 8.04
CA VAL A 96 -16.42 -1.38 9.02
C VAL A 96 -17.42 -1.57 10.16
N SER A 97 -17.81 -2.83 10.40
CA SER A 97 -18.68 -3.22 11.51
C SER A 97 -17.90 -3.94 12.59
N TYR A 98 -18.41 -3.92 13.83
CA TYR A 98 -17.80 -4.65 14.93
C TYR A 98 -18.83 -5.25 15.88
N SER A 99 -18.40 -6.26 16.63
CA SER A 99 -19.17 -6.85 17.73
C SER A 99 -18.22 -7.33 18.84
N PHE A 100 -18.61 -7.14 20.10
CA PHE A 100 -17.86 -7.68 21.23
C PHE A 100 -18.03 -9.20 21.32
N LEU A 101 -16.93 -9.87 21.63
CA LEU A 101 -16.85 -11.29 21.96
C LEU A 101 -16.48 -11.41 23.43
N HIS A 102 -16.68 -12.60 24.01
CA HIS A 102 -16.26 -12.86 25.39
C HIS A 102 -14.75 -12.65 25.62
N ASN A 103 -13.93 -12.83 24.58
CA ASN A 103 -12.47 -12.73 24.60
C ASN A 103 -11.90 -11.57 23.77
N GLY A 104 -12.70 -10.56 23.41
CA GLY A 104 -12.21 -9.38 22.70
C GLY A 104 -13.21 -8.81 21.70
N ILE A 105 -12.73 -8.39 20.53
CA ILE A 105 -13.55 -7.74 19.49
C ILE A 105 -13.44 -8.48 18.17
N ARG A 106 -14.59 -8.66 17.50
CA ARG A 106 -14.65 -9.03 16.09
C ARG A 106 -14.87 -7.77 15.26
N ILE A 107 -14.05 -7.57 14.24
CA ILE A 107 -14.15 -6.46 13.28
C ILE A 107 -14.31 -7.02 11.87
N ARG A 108 -15.22 -6.46 11.07
CA ARG A 108 -15.44 -6.83 9.67
C ARG A 108 -15.43 -5.62 8.75
N SER A 109 -14.63 -5.67 7.68
CA SER A 109 -14.65 -4.68 6.59
C SER A 109 -15.36 -5.23 5.36
N HIS A 110 -16.36 -4.51 4.85
CA HIS A 110 -17.28 -4.99 3.79
C HIS A 110 -17.08 -4.28 2.46
N GLY A 111 -17.51 -4.91 1.36
CA GLY A 111 -17.61 -4.24 0.06
C GLY A 111 -16.25 -3.83 -0.52
N ARG A 112 -15.20 -4.62 -0.25
CA ARG A 112 -13.97 -4.55 -1.03
C ARG A 112 -14.26 -5.21 -2.39
N ASN A 113 -13.71 -4.69 -3.49
CA ASN A 113 -13.74 -5.40 -4.77
C ASN A 113 -12.73 -6.57 -4.65
N PRO A 114 -13.18 -7.82 -4.50
CA PRO A 114 -12.28 -8.91 -4.12
C PRO A 114 -11.35 -9.22 -5.29
N VAL A 115 -10.04 -9.18 -5.04
CA VAL A 115 -9.03 -9.76 -5.93
C VAL A 115 -8.58 -11.06 -5.28
N TYR A 116 -8.98 -12.19 -5.86
CA TYR A 116 -8.59 -13.47 -5.30
C TYR A 116 -7.09 -13.72 -5.50
N LEU A 117 -6.33 -13.67 -4.41
CA LEU A 117 -4.91 -14.04 -4.37
C LEU A 117 -4.71 -15.45 -3.80
N GLY A 118 -5.68 -15.94 -3.02
CA GLY A 118 -5.64 -17.25 -2.36
C GLY A 118 -4.91 -17.26 -1.04
N ALA A 119 -4.80 -16.10 -0.39
CA ALA A 119 -4.23 -15.99 0.95
C ALA A 119 -4.77 -14.74 1.67
N ASN A 120 -4.61 -14.75 2.98
CA ASN A 120 -4.95 -13.63 3.87
C ASN A 120 -3.83 -12.59 3.80
N MET A 121 -4.18 -11.33 3.51
CA MET A 121 -3.22 -10.27 3.14
C MET A 121 -3.25 -9.06 4.10
N HIS A 122 -4.17 -9.04 5.08
CA HIS A 122 -4.40 -7.87 5.94
C HIS A 122 -3.71 -7.97 7.29
N THR A 123 -2.47 -8.46 7.28
CA THR A 123 -1.65 -8.63 8.48
C THR A 123 -1.33 -7.27 9.14
N PHE A 124 -1.17 -6.22 8.34
CA PHE A 124 -0.94 -4.86 8.84
C PHE A 124 -2.15 -4.32 9.62
N GLU A 125 -3.35 -4.44 9.05
CA GLU A 125 -4.60 -4.02 9.67
C GLU A 125 -4.90 -4.83 10.94
N ALA A 126 -4.65 -6.14 10.91
CA ALA A 126 -4.73 -6.98 12.10
C ALA A 126 -3.79 -6.46 13.21
N GLY A 127 -2.58 -6.05 12.85
CA GLY A 127 -1.64 -5.39 13.75
C GLY A 127 -2.16 -4.06 14.31
N ILE A 128 -2.77 -3.21 13.50
CA ILE A 128 -3.38 -1.94 13.95
C ILE A 128 -4.43 -2.19 15.03
N ILE A 129 -5.33 -3.14 14.80
CA ILE A 129 -6.37 -3.50 15.76
C ILE A 129 -5.72 -4.03 17.06
N ALA A 130 -4.77 -4.96 16.95
CA ALA A 130 -4.04 -5.51 18.09
C ALA A 130 -3.33 -4.43 18.92
N GLY A 131 -2.62 -3.51 18.25
CA GLY A 131 -1.89 -2.42 18.90
C GLY A 131 -2.80 -1.43 19.60
N PHE A 132 -3.89 -1.03 18.94
CA PHE A 132 -4.89 -0.13 19.52
C PHE A 132 -5.54 -0.76 20.76
N MET A 133 -6.00 -1.99 20.65
CA MET A 133 -6.62 -2.74 21.76
C MET A 133 -5.65 -2.95 22.91
N THR A 134 -4.38 -3.22 22.62
CA THR A 134 -3.33 -3.37 23.64
C THR A 134 -3.09 -2.08 24.39
N ALA A 135 -3.04 -0.94 23.69
CA ALA A 135 -2.89 0.36 24.33
C ALA A 135 -4.12 0.73 25.18
N ALA A 136 -5.32 0.43 24.68
CA ALA A 136 -6.57 0.78 25.33
C ALA A 136 -6.90 -0.05 26.58
N SER A 137 -6.57 -1.35 26.56
CA SER A 137 -6.85 -2.28 27.65
C SER A 137 -5.68 -2.48 28.62
N HIS A 138 -4.48 -2.01 28.26
CA HIS A 138 -3.21 -2.33 28.92
C HIS A 138 -2.89 -3.83 29.00
N GLN A 139 -3.53 -4.66 28.18
CA GLN A 139 -3.29 -6.10 28.09
C GLN A 139 -2.80 -6.45 26.69
N ALA A 140 -1.91 -7.44 26.57
CA ALA A 140 -1.48 -7.91 25.26
C ALA A 140 -2.66 -8.55 24.51
N VAL A 141 -3.09 -7.93 23.41
CA VAL A 141 -4.16 -8.43 22.54
C VAL A 141 -3.56 -8.81 21.20
N ASN A 142 -3.86 -10.03 20.76
CA ASN A 142 -3.47 -10.55 19.45
C ASN A 142 -4.71 -10.67 18.58
N ILE A 143 -4.62 -10.21 17.32
CA ILE A 143 -5.75 -10.18 16.38
C ILE A 143 -5.28 -10.75 15.05
N SER A 144 -5.97 -11.77 14.54
CA SER A 144 -5.70 -12.36 13.22
C SER A 144 -6.83 -12.09 12.24
N GLU A 145 -6.48 -11.97 10.96
CA GLU A 145 -7.44 -12.10 9.87
C GLU A 145 -7.83 -13.59 9.68
N GLN A 146 -9.10 -13.92 9.92
CA GLN A 146 -9.63 -15.28 9.75
C GLN A 146 -10.36 -15.46 8.41
N VAL A 147 -11.02 -14.41 7.93
CA VAL A 147 -11.70 -14.37 6.63
C VAL A 147 -11.11 -13.22 5.84
N CYS A 148 -10.82 -13.42 4.55
CA CYS A 148 -10.18 -12.40 3.72
C CYS A 148 -10.86 -12.27 2.36
N SER A 149 -11.08 -11.04 1.90
CA SER A 149 -11.61 -10.81 0.56
C SER A 149 -10.64 -11.20 -0.56
N ASN A 150 -9.34 -11.33 -0.24
CA ASN A 150 -8.35 -11.89 -1.14
C ASN A 150 -8.29 -13.43 -1.10
N ASN A 151 -9.13 -14.07 -0.28
CA ASN A 151 -9.16 -15.51 -0.08
C ASN A 151 -10.61 -16.05 -0.04
N ASN A 152 -11.31 -15.99 -1.18
CA ASN A 152 -12.66 -16.56 -1.38
C ASN A 152 -13.75 -16.01 -0.43
N SER A 153 -13.74 -14.70 -0.15
CA SER A 153 -14.80 -14.03 0.62
C SER A 153 -15.11 -12.64 0.04
N ASP A 154 -16.26 -12.08 0.42
CA ASP A 154 -16.67 -10.71 0.06
C ASP A 154 -16.30 -9.68 1.14
N TYR A 155 -15.78 -10.14 2.27
CA TYR A 155 -15.40 -9.32 3.42
C TYR A 155 -14.10 -9.83 4.06
N CYS A 156 -13.50 -8.98 4.88
CA CYS A 156 -12.41 -9.38 5.76
C CYS A 156 -12.90 -9.41 7.20
N GLU A 157 -12.54 -10.43 7.98
CA GLU A 157 -12.87 -10.56 9.40
C GLU A 157 -11.60 -10.70 10.25
N PHE A 158 -11.51 -9.86 11.27
CA PHE A 158 -10.46 -9.84 12.26
C PHE A 158 -11.03 -10.23 13.62
N VAL A 159 -10.40 -11.19 14.29
CA VAL A 159 -10.83 -11.71 15.61
C VAL A 159 -9.64 -11.95 16.52
N PRO A 160 -9.85 -12.06 17.85
CA PRO A 160 -8.81 -12.43 18.79
C PRO A 160 -8.17 -13.77 18.44
N SER A 161 -6.86 -13.84 18.54
CA SER A 161 -6.06 -15.03 18.19
C SER A 161 -4.97 -15.28 19.22
N VAL A 162 -4.45 -16.50 19.27
CA VAL A 162 -3.33 -16.83 20.16
C VAL A 162 -2.01 -16.27 19.62
N HIS A 163 -1.81 -16.34 18.30
CA HIS A 163 -0.52 -16.10 17.64
C HIS A 163 -0.39 -14.74 16.93
N GLY A 164 -1.46 -13.94 16.90
CA GLY A 164 -1.47 -12.65 16.19
C GLY A 164 -1.86 -12.82 14.73
N TYR A 165 -1.03 -13.44 13.89
CA TYR A 165 -1.31 -13.55 12.44
C TYR A 165 -1.24 -15.00 11.95
N ASP A 166 -1.72 -15.25 10.72
CA ASP A 166 -1.63 -16.56 10.09
C ASP A 166 -0.19 -16.86 9.64
N GLU A 167 0.39 -17.91 10.20
CA GLU A 167 1.74 -18.35 9.85
C GLU A 167 1.78 -19.24 8.60
N SER A 168 0.62 -19.62 8.04
CA SER A 168 0.53 -20.48 6.85
C SER A 168 1.40 -20.01 5.70
N GLU A 169 1.97 -20.96 4.98
CA GLU A 169 2.77 -20.66 3.79
C GLU A 169 1.84 -20.15 2.67
N ILE A 170 2.23 -19.02 2.08
CA ILE A 170 1.55 -18.49 0.90
C ILE A 170 2.25 -19.07 -0.32
N GLU A 171 1.48 -19.67 -1.23
CA GLU A 171 1.96 -20.11 -2.53
C GLU A 171 2.29 -18.88 -3.41
N MET A 172 3.51 -18.35 -3.23
CA MET A 172 4.00 -17.11 -3.84
C MET A 172 3.70 -17.02 -5.32
N GLU A 173 3.99 -18.08 -6.08
CA GLU A 173 3.82 -18.09 -7.53
C GLU A 173 2.37 -17.90 -7.96
N LYS A 174 1.42 -18.53 -7.26
CA LYS A 174 -0.01 -18.40 -7.56
C LYS A 174 -0.52 -17.00 -7.16
N ALA A 175 -0.12 -16.50 -6.00
CA ALA A 175 -0.51 -15.18 -5.52
C ALA A 175 0.00 -14.07 -6.45
N VAL A 176 1.27 -14.14 -6.85
CA VAL A 176 1.89 -13.19 -7.79
C VAL A 176 1.23 -13.25 -9.17
N SER A 177 0.97 -14.46 -9.69
CA SER A 177 0.33 -14.62 -11.01
C SER A 177 -1.09 -14.03 -11.02
N ARG A 178 -1.90 -14.31 -9.99
CA ARG A 178 -3.26 -13.74 -9.86
C ARG A 178 -3.26 -12.22 -9.72
N PHE A 179 -2.31 -11.68 -8.96
CA PHE A 179 -2.10 -10.23 -8.88
C PHE A 179 -1.72 -9.65 -10.25
N ALA A 180 -0.79 -10.30 -10.97
CA ALA A 180 -0.32 -9.84 -12.25
C ALA A 180 -1.43 -9.84 -13.32
N GLU A 181 -2.26 -10.89 -13.35
CA GLU A 181 -3.46 -10.96 -14.20
C GLU A 181 -4.42 -9.81 -13.92
N HIS A 182 -4.72 -9.58 -12.64
CA HIS A 182 -5.62 -8.50 -12.22
C HIS A 182 -5.12 -7.11 -12.66
N VAL A 183 -3.87 -6.77 -12.34
CA VAL A 183 -3.27 -5.49 -12.74
C VAL A 183 -3.25 -5.34 -14.25
N SER A 184 -2.89 -6.41 -14.98
CA SER A 184 -2.82 -6.36 -16.45
C SER A 184 -4.18 -6.14 -17.09
N MET A 185 -5.23 -6.78 -16.57
CA MET A 185 -6.62 -6.54 -16.99
C MET A 185 -7.00 -5.07 -16.76
N MET A 186 -6.67 -4.51 -15.59
CA MET A 186 -6.95 -3.11 -15.28
C MET A 186 -6.23 -2.14 -16.22
N VAL A 187 -4.97 -2.41 -16.56
CA VAL A 187 -4.16 -1.60 -17.49
C VAL A 187 -4.68 -1.68 -18.93
N LYS A 188 -5.14 -2.86 -19.37
CA LYS A 188 -5.69 -3.06 -20.73
C LYS A 188 -7.06 -2.39 -20.92
N THR A 189 -7.80 -2.09 -19.85
CA THR A 189 -9.17 -1.59 -19.94
C THR A 189 -9.20 -0.06 -20.12
N PRO A 190 -9.93 0.50 -21.12
CA PRO A 190 -9.90 1.94 -21.44
C PRO A 190 -10.52 2.90 -20.41
N SER A 191 -11.28 2.42 -19.41
CA SER A 191 -12.22 3.22 -18.62
C SER A 191 -12.05 3.14 -17.09
N THR A 192 -11.03 2.48 -16.57
CA THR A 192 -10.96 2.07 -15.16
C THR A 192 -10.30 3.06 -14.20
N THR A 193 -9.85 4.23 -14.65
CA THR A 193 -8.88 5.03 -13.89
C THR A 193 -9.40 5.88 -12.71
N SER A 194 -10.68 5.83 -12.32
CA SER A 194 -11.08 6.41 -11.02
C SER A 194 -12.49 6.07 -10.53
N ALA A 195 -13.49 5.95 -11.43
CA ALA A 195 -14.89 5.95 -11.02
C ALA A 195 -15.39 4.67 -10.33
N GLN A 196 -14.70 3.54 -10.51
CA GLN A 196 -15.08 2.24 -9.92
C GLN A 196 -14.18 1.79 -8.76
N GLN A 197 -13.07 2.51 -8.52
CA GLN A 197 -12.12 2.15 -7.48
C GLN A 197 -12.39 2.98 -6.23
N LYS A 198 -12.41 2.31 -5.08
CA LYS A 198 -12.55 3.00 -3.79
C LYS A 198 -11.24 3.74 -3.50
N PRO A 199 -11.28 5.06 -3.26
CA PRO A 199 -10.09 5.82 -2.96
C PRO A 199 -9.54 5.44 -1.58
N ILE A 200 -8.21 5.33 -1.51
CA ILE A 200 -7.45 5.07 -0.29
C ILE A 200 -6.61 6.33 0.00
N PRO A 201 -6.62 6.89 1.21
CA PRO A 201 -5.75 8.03 1.53
C PRO A 201 -4.28 7.69 1.28
N CYS A 202 -3.55 8.55 0.57
CA CYS A 202 -2.10 8.35 0.39
C CYS A 202 -1.36 8.26 1.73
N SER A 203 -1.86 8.91 2.78
CA SER A 203 -1.31 8.78 4.13
C SER A 203 -1.38 7.35 4.67
N TYR A 204 -2.48 6.64 4.38
CA TYR A 204 -2.61 5.24 4.77
C TYR A 204 -1.70 4.34 3.94
N HIS A 205 -1.62 4.57 2.63
CA HIS A 205 -0.64 3.89 1.78
C HIS A 205 0.80 4.09 2.27
N ALA A 206 1.15 5.31 2.68
CA ALA A 206 2.46 5.61 3.26
C ALA A 206 2.72 4.83 4.56
N LEU A 207 1.72 4.71 5.46
CA LEU A 207 1.83 3.88 6.66
C LEU A 207 2.07 2.40 6.29
N LEU A 208 1.34 1.89 5.30
CA LEU A 208 1.42 0.52 4.83
C LEU A 208 2.77 0.21 4.13
N VAL A 209 3.35 1.16 3.40
CA VAL A 209 4.64 1.00 2.68
C VAL A 209 5.84 0.97 3.63
N ARG A 210 5.78 1.70 4.75
CA ARG A 210 6.93 1.89 5.66
C ARG A 210 7.69 0.63 6.07
N PRO A 211 7.05 -0.52 6.39
CA PRO A 211 7.78 -1.72 6.77
C PRO A 211 8.62 -2.27 5.61
N LEU A 212 8.23 -2.06 4.35
CA LEU A 212 9.03 -2.46 3.19
C LEU A 212 10.32 -1.67 3.05
N LEU A 213 10.40 -0.49 3.66
CA LEU A 213 11.57 0.40 3.57
C LEU A 213 12.65 0.05 4.63
N ASN A 214 12.51 -1.07 5.33
CA ASN A 214 13.50 -1.55 6.26
C ASN A 214 14.74 -2.07 5.49
N SER A 215 15.90 -1.46 5.76
CA SER A 215 17.18 -1.76 5.11
C SER A 215 17.56 -3.25 5.12
N GLU A 216 17.14 -4.01 6.13
CA GLU A 216 17.39 -5.45 6.22
C GLU A 216 16.71 -6.25 5.10
N TYR A 217 15.58 -5.77 4.57
CA TYR A 217 14.75 -6.50 3.60
C TYR A 217 14.70 -5.85 2.22
N LEU A 218 15.29 -4.65 2.04
CA LEU A 218 15.19 -3.86 0.81
C LEU A 218 15.54 -4.66 -0.44
N GLU A 219 16.70 -5.33 -0.46
CA GLU A 219 17.13 -6.09 -1.64
C GLU A 219 16.16 -7.23 -2.00
N ALA A 220 15.67 -7.96 -0.99
CA ALA A 220 14.70 -9.04 -1.21
C ALA A 220 13.37 -8.49 -1.73
N VAL A 221 12.91 -7.37 -1.17
CA VAL A 221 11.67 -6.70 -1.61
C VAL A 221 11.81 -6.19 -3.04
N ASP A 222 12.94 -5.60 -3.41
CA ASP A 222 13.20 -5.10 -4.77
C ASP A 222 13.24 -6.24 -5.79
N ASN A 223 13.89 -7.36 -5.45
CA ASN A 223 13.93 -8.55 -6.30
C ASN A 223 12.53 -9.13 -6.54
N ILE A 224 11.71 -9.21 -5.49
CA ILE A 224 10.31 -9.67 -5.62
C ILE A 224 9.48 -8.65 -6.41
N SER A 225 9.68 -7.35 -6.17
CA SER A 225 9.00 -6.28 -6.90
C SER A 225 9.29 -6.35 -8.41
N ALA A 226 10.56 -6.55 -8.78
CA ALA A 226 10.97 -6.79 -10.17
C ALA A 226 10.36 -8.08 -10.74
N TYR A 227 10.30 -9.15 -9.94
CA TYR A 227 9.65 -10.39 -10.37
C TYR A 227 8.16 -10.19 -10.68
N ILE A 228 7.42 -9.52 -9.79
CA ILE A 228 6.00 -9.19 -9.99
C ILE A 228 5.84 -8.33 -11.26
N GLY A 229 6.68 -7.29 -11.43
CA GLY A 229 6.69 -6.47 -12.64
C GLY A 229 6.86 -7.31 -13.90
N SER A 230 7.77 -8.29 -13.88
CA SER A 230 8.00 -9.20 -15.02
C SER A 230 6.81 -10.10 -15.33
N LYS A 231 6.04 -10.50 -14.31
CA LYS A 231 4.80 -11.28 -14.47
C LYS A 231 3.69 -10.43 -15.07
N VAL A 232 3.52 -9.19 -14.61
CA VAL A 232 2.61 -8.22 -15.24
C VAL A 232 3.00 -8.01 -16.70
N ALA A 233 4.29 -7.88 -17.00
CA ALA A 233 4.79 -7.75 -18.37
C ALA A 233 4.39 -8.93 -19.27
N GLN A 234 4.44 -10.16 -18.76
CA GLN A 234 4.06 -11.36 -19.51
C GLN A 234 2.61 -11.29 -19.97
N HIS A 235 1.70 -10.83 -19.11
CA HIS A 235 0.29 -10.67 -19.46
C HIS A 235 0.01 -9.43 -20.30
N LEU A 236 0.83 -8.37 -20.23
CA LEU A 236 0.62 -7.15 -21.01
C LEU A 236 1.18 -7.24 -22.43
N PHE A 237 2.30 -7.94 -22.60
CA PHE A 237 3.07 -7.99 -23.83
C PHE A 237 3.08 -9.40 -24.43
N ASP A 238 1.88 -9.98 -24.60
CA ASP A 238 1.65 -11.28 -25.24
C ASP A 238 2.23 -11.35 -26.68
N ASP A 239 2.42 -10.19 -27.33
CA ASP A 239 2.97 -10.04 -28.67
C ASP A 239 4.50 -9.87 -28.70
N LYS A 240 5.18 -10.51 -29.67
CA LYS A 240 6.59 -10.23 -29.97
C LYS A 240 6.76 -8.77 -30.42
N LYS A 241 7.41 -7.96 -29.57
CA LYS A 241 7.83 -6.55 -29.76
C LYS A 241 6.67 -5.53 -29.85
N PRO A 242 6.09 -5.10 -28.72
CA PRO A 242 5.09 -4.02 -28.69
C PRO A 242 5.65 -2.69 -29.24
N ARG A 243 4.79 -1.88 -29.87
CA ARG A 243 5.15 -0.54 -30.33
C ARG A 243 5.46 0.38 -29.12
N PRO A 244 6.41 1.33 -29.23
CA PRO A 244 6.77 2.24 -28.14
C PRO A 244 5.58 2.99 -27.52
N SER A 245 4.63 3.44 -28.33
CA SER A 245 3.41 4.10 -27.84
C SER A 245 2.57 3.21 -26.91
N LYS A 246 2.47 1.91 -27.19
CA LYS A 246 1.76 0.93 -26.36
C LYS A 246 2.52 0.66 -25.06
N ILE A 247 3.85 0.61 -25.11
CA ILE A 247 4.71 0.49 -23.92
C ILE A 247 4.50 1.70 -23.00
N LEU A 248 4.59 2.92 -23.54
CA LEU A 248 4.39 4.15 -22.76
C LEU A 248 2.98 4.24 -22.17
N ASP A 249 1.95 3.83 -22.90
CA ASP A 249 0.57 3.77 -22.39
C ASP A 249 0.45 2.81 -21.19
N TYR A 250 0.96 1.58 -21.32
CA TYR A 250 0.91 0.59 -20.26
C TYR A 250 1.77 0.95 -19.05
N LEU A 251 2.95 1.54 -19.27
CA LEU A 251 3.78 2.08 -18.19
C LEU A 251 3.06 3.21 -17.45
N SER A 252 2.48 4.16 -18.18
CA SER A 252 1.73 5.28 -17.61
C SER A 252 0.59 4.79 -16.73
N LYS A 253 -0.25 3.89 -17.26
CA LYS A 253 -1.39 3.31 -16.54
C LYS A 253 -0.94 2.50 -15.33
N SER A 254 0.12 1.69 -15.46
CA SER A 254 0.66 0.92 -14.34
C SER A 254 1.18 1.83 -13.24
N ALA A 255 1.92 2.90 -13.58
CA ALA A 255 2.44 3.84 -12.61
C ALA A 255 1.34 4.59 -11.84
N ILE A 256 0.27 4.99 -12.53
CA ILE A 256 -0.90 5.60 -11.89
C ILE A 256 -1.62 4.59 -10.98
N LEU A 257 -1.88 3.37 -11.47
CA LEU A 257 -2.60 2.33 -10.71
C LEU A 257 -1.86 1.88 -9.45
N LEU A 258 -0.52 1.83 -9.52
CA LEU A 258 0.34 1.33 -8.44
C LEU A 258 0.96 2.44 -7.59
N ASN A 259 0.61 3.71 -7.86
CA ASN A 259 1.12 4.88 -7.14
C ASN A 259 2.65 5.04 -7.23
N PHE A 260 3.22 4.86 -8.42
CA PHE A 260 4.65 5.02 -8.73
C PHE A 260 4.97 6.39 -9.35
N GLY A 261 4.38 7.43 -8.76
CA GLY A 261 4.51 8.80 -9.23
C GLY A 261 3.63 9.12 -10.44
N ALA A 262 3.42 10.41 -10.67
CA ALA A 262 2.67 10.92 -11.80
C ALA A 262 3.52 10.85 -13.08
N PRO A 263 3.14 10.02 -14.07
CA PRO A 263 3.89 9.89 -15.31
C PRO A 263 3.67 11.10 -16.22
N THR A 264 4.73 11.56 -16.88
CA THR A 264 4.69 12.59 -17.93
C THR A 264 5.47 12.08 -19.12
N ILE A 265 4.76 11.78 -20.22
CA ILE A 265 5.39 11.41 -21.49
C ILE A 265 6.07 12.65 -22.07
N LYS A 266 7.36 12.55 -22.38
CA LYS A 266 8.10 13.67 -22.98
C LYS A 266 8.02 13.57 -24.50
N PRO A 267 7.82 14.71 -25.21
CA PRO A 267 7.91 14.73 -26.66
C PRO A 267 9.27 14.19 -27.10
N SER A 268 9.25 13.32 -28.11
CA SER A 268 10.44 12.89 -28.82
C SER A 268 10.24 13.22 -30.30
N HIS A 269 11.29 13.73 -30.94
CA HIS A 269 11.30 13.91 -32.40
C HIS A 269 11.24 12.59 -33.16
N ASP A 270 11.64 11.50 -32.51
CA ASP A 270 11.51 10.14 -33.01
C ASP A 270 10.44 9.39 -32.19
N HIS A 271 9.34 9.03 -32.86
CA HIS A 271 8.24 8.25 -32.28
C HIS A 271 8.67 6.82 -31.86
N ALA A 272 9.89 6.40 -32.17
CA ALA A 272 10.48 5.15 -31.72
C ALA A 272 11.13 5.22 -30.33
N ILE A 273 11.32 6.41 -29.75
CA ILE A 273 12.06 6.63 -28.50
C ILE A 273 11.15 6.58 -27.27
N LEU A 274 11.55 5.83 -26.26
CA LEU A 274 10.93 5.82 -24.93
C LEU A 274 11.48 6.98 -24.06
N ASN A 275 10.62 7.96 -23.74
CA ASN A 275 10.99 9.08 -22.86
C ASN A 275 9.83 9.45 -21.92
N MET A 276 10.03 9.25 -20.62
CA MET A 276 9.01 9.48 -19.60
C MET A 276 9.64 9.94 -18.27
N ASP A 277 8.99 10.89 -17.62
CA ASP A 277 9.29 11.34 -16.26
C ASP A 277 8.23 10.79 -15.29
N PHE A 278 8.63 10.27 -14.13
CA PHE A 278 7.73 9.92 -13.02
C PHE A 278 7.99 10.87 -11.85
N VAL A 279 6.98 11.65 -11.46
CA VAL A 279 7.08 12.64 -10.39
C VAL A 279 6.39 12.11 -9.14
N PHE A 280 7.15 11.83 -8.08
CA PHE A 280 6.61 11.32 -6.82
C PHE A 280 6.07 12.45 -5.94
N SER A 281 4.99 12.21 -5.21
CA SER A 281 4.49 13.18 -4.22
C SER A 281 5.39 13.18 -2.98
N PRO A 282 5.47 14.25 -2.18
CA PRO A 282 6.29 14.29 -0.96
C PRO A 282 5.98 13.14 0.01
N GLU A 283 4.71 12.74 0.13
CA GLU A 283 4.25 11.64 0.98
C GLU A 283 4.75 10.27 0.49
N ALA A 284 5.00 10.14 -0.82
CA ALA A 284 5.54 8.95 -1.48
C ALA A 284 7.00 9.14 -1.94
N SER A 285 7.73 10.14 -1.41
CA SER A 285 9.09 10.50 -1.85
C SER A 285 10.16 10.08 -0.86
N LYS A 286 10.15 8.81 -0.44
CA LYS A 286 11.31 8.16 0.17
C LYS A 286 12.14 7.48 -0.90
N LYS A 287 13.46 7.63 -0.83
CA LYS A 287 14.39 7.10 -1.85
C LYS A 287 14.15 5.60 -2.08
N GLU A 288 13.96 4.86 -0.99
CA GLU A 288 13.73 3.42 -0.96
C GLU A 288 12.42 3.05 -1.66
N TYR A 289 11.37 3.88 -1.56
CA TYR A 289 10.11 3.63 -2.27
C TYR A 289 10.25 3.90 -3.78
N VAL A 290 11.06 4.89 -4.15
CA VAL A 290 11.37 5.17 -5.56
C VAL A 290 12.21 4.03 -6.16
N GLU A 291 13.14 3.49 -5.40
CA GLU A 291 13.94 2.30 -5.76
C GLU A 291 13.05 1.06 -5.95
N LEU A 292 12.13 0.81 -5.03
CA LEU A 292 11.13 -0.27 -5.15
C LEU A 292 10.24 -0.11 -6.40
N SER A 293 9.82 1.12 -6.68
CA SER A 293 9.04 1.46 -7.88
C SER A 293 9.85 1.22 -9.15
N LEU A 294 11.12 1.61 -9.15
CA LEU A 294 12.06 1.37 -10.25
C LEU A 294 12.30 -0.13 -10.47
N ALA A 295 12.44 -0.92 -9.40
CA ALA A 295 12.58 -2.37 -9.51
C ALA A 295 11.38 -3.00 -10.22
N PHE A 296 10.15 -2.61 -9.85
CA PHE A 296 8.94 -3.03 -10.54
C PHE A 296 8.95 -2.63 -12.01
N ILE A 297 9.26 -1.36 -12.31
CA ILE A 297 9.28 -0.83 -13.69
C ILE A 297 10.33 -1.57 -14.54
N ASN A 298 11.51 -1.87 -14.00
CA ASN A 298 12.53 -2.67 -14.68
C ASN A 298 12.01 -4.08 -14.99
N GLY A 299 11.35 -4.72 -14.02
CA GLY A 299 10.65 -5.98 -14.21
C GLY A 299 9.63 -5.90 -15.35
N LEU A 300 8.81 -4.87 -15.35
CA LEU A 300 7.80 -4.62 -16.36
C LEU A 300 8.39 -4.44 -17.76
N MET A 301 9.55 -3.79 -17.85
CA MET A 301 10.26 -3.54 -19.11
C MET A 301 11.00 -4.77 -19.65
N SER A 302 11.27 -5.78 -18.83
CA SER A 302 12.05 -6.97 -19.22
C SER A 302 11.46 -7.75 -20.42
N LYS A 303 10.14 -7.72 -20.62
CA LYS A 303 9.45 -8.40 -21.74
C LYS A 303 9.07 -7.47 -22.90
N ALA A 304 9.19 -6.16 -22.73
CA ALA A 304 8.88 -5.18 -23.77
C ALA A 304 9.85 -5.23 -24.99
N SER A 305 10.87 -6.09 -24.95
CA SER A 305 11.83 -6.35 -26.05
C SER A 305 12.61 -5.11 -26.52
N ARG A 306 12.86 -4.17 -25.60
CA ARG A 306 13.68 -2.96 -25.76
C ARG A 306 14.71 -2.92 -24.63
N PRO A 307 15.88 -3.57 -24.77
CA PRO A 307 16.84 -3.76 -23.68
C PRO A 307 17.59 -2.48 -23.28
N ASP A 308 17.45 -1.39 -24.03
CA ASP A 308 18.30 -0.22 -23.91
C ASP A 308 17.56 0.97 -23.31
N VAL A 309 16.93 0.82 -22.14
CA VAL A 309 16.45 1.97 -21.35
C VAL A 309 17.37 2.22 -20.16
N SER A 310 17.55 3.49 -19.83
CA SER A 310 18.29 3.98 -18.67
C SER A 310 17.35 4.81 -17.79
N PHE A 311 17.58 4.72 -16.48
CA PHE A 311 16.83 5.48 -15.49
C PHE A 311 17.77 6.42 -14.75
N GLU A 312 17.39 7.69 -14.68
CA GLU A 312 18.10 8.72 -13.94
C GLU A 312 17.20 9.22 -12.82
N MET A 313 17.59 8.99 -11.56
CA MET A 313 16.87 9.49 -10.38
C MET A 313 17.45 10.83 -9.94
N LYS A 314 16.59 11.83 -9.74
CA LYS A 314 16.95 13.18 -9.27
C LYS A 314 16.06 13.60 -8.10
N SER A 315 16.67 14.07 -7.02
CA SER A 315 15.95 14.77 -5.95
C SER A 315 15.53 16.16 -6.41
N LYS A 316 14.29 16.55 -6.14
CA LYS A 316 13.73 17.87 -6.44
C LYS A 316 13.03 18.44 -5.19
N GLY A 317 13.80 19.05 -4.30
CA GLY A 317 13.27 19.51 -3.01
C GLY A 317 12.82 18.32 -2.15
N SER A 318 11.55 18.29 -1.76
CA SER A 318 10.94 17.20 -0.98
C SER A 318 10.41 16.04 -1.83
N SER A 319 10.64 16.04 -3.15
CA SER A 319 10.19 14.99 -4.06
C SER A 319 11.32 14.35 -4.87
N TYR A 320 11.00 13.21 -5.51
CA TYR A 320 11.87 12.54 -6.47
C TYR A 320 11.29 12.58 -7.88
N LEU A 321 12.19 12.73 -8.86
CA LEU A 321 11.95 12.54 -10.27
C LEU A 321 12.73 11.31 -10.75
N LEU A 322 12.03 10.34 -11.33
CA LEU A 322 12.63 9.24 -12.06
C LEU A 322 12.47 9.50 -13.56
N ARG A 323 13.57 9.62 -14.30
CA ARG A 323 13.56 9.87 -15.74
C ARG A 323 14.00 8.62 -16.50
N MET A 324 13.11 8.10 -17.34
CA MET A 324 13.40 7.01 -18.27
C MET A 324 13.82 7.58 -19.62
N LYS A 325 14.94 7.10 -20.16
CA LYS A 325 15.41 7.39 -21.52
C LYS A 325 15.88 6.13 -22.21
N GLU A 326 15.50 5.93 -23.46
CA GLU A 326 16.18 4.98 -24.33
C GLU A 326 17.66 5.41 -24.51
N LYS A 327 18.59 4.48 -24.35
CA LYS A 327 20.01 4.68 -24.64
C LYS A 327 20.12 4.81 -26.16
N ALA A 328 20.80 5.88 -26.59
CA ALA A 328 21.16 6.09 -27.98
C ALA A 328 22.18 5.06 -28.45
#